data_AF-A0A1D6NQF0-F1
#
_entry.id   AF-A0A1D6NQF0-F1
#
_cell.length_a   1.000
_cell.length_b   1.000
_cell.length_c   1.000
_cell.angle_alpha   90.00
_cell.angle_beta   90.00
_cell.angle_gamma   90.00
#
_symmetry.space_group_name_H-M   'P 1'
#
loop_
_entity.id
_entity.type
_entity.pdbx_description
1 polymer ?
#
loop_
_entity_poly.entity_id
_entity_poly.type
_entity_poly.pdbx_seq_one_letter_code
_entity_poly.pdbx_strand_id
1 'polypeptide(L)'
;MIHLSCQRPRNKNNLFLVYGNSHCAKLYLNIYSWFSLYTQGHGFRTELISMLLDLKPRFLRFPGGCFVEGDWLRNAFRWRESIGPWEERPGHFGDVWHYWTDDGLGYYEFLQLAEDLGAAPIWVFNNGISHNDEVDTVAIAPFVKDVLDSLEFARGSADSTWGSVRAAMGHPEPFLVKHVAIGNEDCGKKFYRGNYLKFYNAIREAYPDIQMISNCDGSSRPLDHPADLYDFHVYTDSKTLFNMRSTFDRTSRSGPKVSLKSHFHKDSYETALFHDQSFTSIRDSWHSLVMFFGKNVAEMIRTQAFVSEYAVWRSDAGRGSLLASLAEAAFLTGLEKNSDIVQMASYAPLFVNDNDQTWNPDAIVFNSWQHYGTPSYWMQTIFRESSGAMIHPVAPVKSQLSNAAEQMQVTLAPHSFTAFDLALAEPKLVAEI
;
A
#
# COMPACT_ATOMS: atom_id res chain seq x y z
N MET A 1 13.38 35.05 -4.14
CA MET A 1 13.36 36.43 -3.61
C MET A 1 11.94 36.71 -3.17
N ILE A 2 11.65 36.74 -1.86
CA ILE A 2 10.29 37.03 -1.38
C ILE A 2 10.10 38.55 -1.42
N HIS A 3 9.11 39.03 -2.19
CA HIS A 3 8.73 40.44 -2.17
C HIS A 3 8.07 40.78 -0.83
N LEU A 4 8.78 41.53 0.00
CA LEU A 4 8.23 42.06 1.26
C LEU A 4 7.21 43.17 0.94
N SER A 5 5.97 42.98 1.39
CA SER A 5 4.92 44.01 1.31
C SER A 5 4.90 44.82 2.61
N CYS A 6 4.96 46.15 2.51
CA CYS A 6 4.78 47.06 3.66
C CYS A 6 3.30 47.21 4.09
N GLN A 7 2.39 46.39 3.57
CA GLN A 7 0.98 46.45 3.93
C GLN A 7 0.67 45.51 5.09
N ARG A 8 -0.17 45.99 6.03
CA ARG A 8 -0.76 45.16 7.07
C ARG A 8 -1.50 43.98 6.41
N PRO A 9 -1.33 42.73 6.89
CA PRO A 9 -2.03 41.60 6.33
C PRO A 9 -3.55 41.77 6.35
N ARG A 10 -4.22 41.51 5.22
CA ARG A 10 -5.68 41.60 5.12
C ARG A 10 -6.40 40.33 5.56
N ASN A 11 -5.72 39.18 5.51
CA ASN A 11 -6.25 37.88 5.91
C ASN A 11 -5.54 37.40 7.19
N LYS A 12 -6.26 36.88 8.17
CA LYS A 12 -5.70 36.41 9.46
C LYS A 12 -5.20 34.97 9.41
N ASN A 13 -5.46 34.24 8.33
CA ASN A 13 -5.26 32.78 8.26
C ASN A 13 -3.98 32.35 7.53
N ASN A 14 -3.06 33.26 7.20
CA ASN A 14 -1.77 32.89 6.62
C ASN A 14 -0.67 32.98 7.68
N LEU A 15 0.43 32.23 7.47
CA LEU A 15 1.65 32.44 8.24
C LEU A 15 2.30 33.77 7.82
N PHE A 16 2.53 34.66 8.79
CA PHE A 16 3.19 35.93 8.56
C PHE A 16 4.49 36.01 9.36
N LEU A 17 5.59 36.30 8.69
CA LEU A 17 6.79 36.83 9.35
C LEU A 17 6.72 38.35 9.29
N VAL A 18 6.57 39.00 10.45
CA VAL A 18 6.53 40.46 10.56
C VAL A 18 7.85 40.96 11.14
N TYR A 19 8.59 41.74 10.35
CA TYR A 19 9.83 42.39 10.78
C TYR A 19 9.61 43.90 10.91
N GLY A 20 9.88 44.47 12.08
CA GLY A 20 9.78 45.91 12.34
C GLY A 20 11.18 46.54 12.44
N ASN A 21 11.50 47.47 11.54
CA ASN A 21 12.73 48.26 11.60
C ASN A 21 12.44 49.69 11.09
N SER A 22 13.13 50.68 11.65
CA SER A 22 13.13 52.09 11.21
C SER A 22 14.00 52.33 9.96
N HIS A 23 14.76 51.33 9.51
CA HIS A 23 15.61 51.37 8.32
C HIS A 23 15.37 50.17 7.38
N CYS A 24 15.71 50.33 6.10
CA CYS A 24 15.63 49.25 5.11
C CYS A 24 16.67 48.17 5.38
N ALA A 25 16.23 46.91 5.50
CA ALA A 25 17.07 45.73 5.64
C ALA A 25 16.76 44.71 4.54
N LYS A 26 17.76 43.92 4.14
CA LYS A 26 17.57 42.73 3.30
C LYS A 26 17.56 41.50 4.21
N LEU A 27 16.46 40.76 4.19
CA LEU A 27 16.32 39.48 4.90
C LEU A 27 16.33 38.35 3.88
N TYR A 28 17.25 37.40 4.04
CA TYR A 28 17.26 36.15 3.28
C TYR A 28 16.69 35.07 4.19
N LEU A 29 15.54 34.53 3.81
CA LEU A 29 14.93 33.38 4.48
C LEU A 29 15.18 32.16 3.61
N ASN A 30 15.65 31.09 4.23
CA ASN A 30 15.69 29.76 3.65
C ASN A 30 15.07 28.80 4.67
N ILE A 31 14.20 27.91 4.19
CA ILE A 31 13.52 26.86 4.97
C ILE A 31 12.56 27.43 6.04
N TYR A 32 11.27 27.09 5.93
CA TYR A 32 10.26 27.41 6.94
C TYR A 32 9.30 26.24 7.08
N SER A 33 8.95 25.90 8.31
CA SER A 33 7.93 24.90 8.61
C SER A 33 6.96 25.45 9.66
N TRP A 34 5.71 25.02 9.57
CA TRP A 34 4.71 25.28 10.59
C TRP A 34 3.92 24.00 10.82
N PHE A 35 3.85 23.62 12.08
CA PHE A 35 3.41 22.30 12.52
C PHE A 35 2.28 22.49 13.55
N SER A 36 1.16 21.78 13.35
CA SER A 36 0.06 21.73 14.33
C SER A 36 0.26 20.57 15.32
N LEU A 37 -0.63 20.40 16.30
CA LEU A 37 -0.58 19.28 17.24
C LEU A 37 -0.72 17.93 16.48
N TYR A 38 0.35 17.13 16.50
CA TYR A 38 0.45 15.86 15.79
C TYR A 38 0.34 14.63 16.71
N THR A 39 -0.22 13.55 16.18
CA THR A 39 -0.26 12.26 16.86
C THR A 39 1.15 11.69 17.02
N GLN A 40 1.45 11.18 18.21
CA GLN A 40 2.67 10.45 18.55
C GLN A 40 4.00 11.19 18.30
N GLY A 41 3.96 12.49 17.95
CA GLY A 41 5.15 13.31 17.72
C GLY A 41 5.80 13.15 16.34
N HIS A 42 5.25 12.31 15.45
CA HIS A 42 5.85 11.97 14.15
C HIS A 42 5.41 12.88 12.98
N GLY A 43 4.75 14.02 13.25
CA GLY A 43 4.46 15.02 12.20
C GLY A 43 3.17 14.79 11.39
N PHE A 44 2.42 13.72 11.65
CA PHE A 44 1.21 13.42 10.88
C PHE A 44 -0.03 14.17 11.36
N ARG A 45 -0.82 14.65 10.39
CA ARG A 45 -2.11 15.30 10.61
C ARG A 45 -3.10 14.38 11.34
N THR A 46 -3.32 14.67 12.62
CA THR A 46 -4.06 13.85 13.60
C THR A 46 -5.39 13.32 13.09
N GLU A 47 -6.19 14.15 12.45
CA GLU A 47 -7.50 13.78 11.94
C GLU A 47 -7.45 12.78 10.78
N LEU A 48 -6.44 12.88 9.90
CA LEU A 48 -6.28 11.95 8.79
C LEU A 48 -5.76 10.60 9.28
N ILE A 49 -4.84 10.61 10.25
CA ILE A 49 -4.36 9.38 10.90
C ILE A 49 -5.48 8.67 11.66
N SER A 50 -6.38 9.43 12.28
CA SER A 50 -7.54 8.85 12.97
C SER A 50 -8.44 8.07 11.99
N MET A 51 -8.65 8.59 10.78
CA MET A 51 -9.36 7.86 9.72
C MET A 51 -8.61 6.60 9.27
N LEU A 52 -7.27 6.63 9.20
CA LEU A 52 -6.49 5.42 8.90
C LEU A 52 -6.59 4.38 10.01
N LEU A 53 -6.55 4.80 11.28
CA LEU A 53 -6.71 3.92 12.43
C LEU A 53 -8.10 3.25 12.44
N ASP A 54 -9.14 3.98 12.04
CA ASP A 54 -10.52 3.45 11.94
C ASP A 54 -10.66 2.35 10.87
N LEU A 55 -9.86 2.42 9.79
CA LEU A 55 -9.78 1.37 8.77
C LEU A 55 -9.12 0.09 9.28
N LYS A 56 -8.28 0.17 10.34
CA LYS A 56 -7.46 -0.94 10.86
C LYS A 56 -6.69 -1.69 9.76
N PRO A 57 -5.90 -0.99 8.92
CA PRO A 57 -5.22 -1.61 7.79
C PRO A 57 -4.24 -2.69 8.27
N ARG A 58 -4.15 -3.78 7.51
CA ARG A 58 -3.18 -4.87 7.78
C ARG A 58 -1.84 -4.64 7.09
N PHE A 59 -1.81 -3.79 6.08
CA PHE A 59 -0.61 -3.41 5.33
C PHE A 59 -0.72 -1.99 4.80
N LEU A 60 0.42 -1.41 4.44
CA LEU A 60 0.54 -0.10 3.79
C LEU A 60 1.47 -0.24 2.57
N ARG A 61 0.94 -0.04 1.36
CA ARG A 61 1.71 0.00 0.11
C ARG A 61 2.19 1.43 -0.12
N PHE A 62 3.51 1.63 -0.27
CA PHE A 62 4.11 2.95 -0.46
C PHE A 62 5.47 2.84 -1.17
N PRO A 63 5.98 3.91 -1.79
CA PRO A 63 5.37 5.22 -2.00
C PRO A 63 4.67 5.31 -3.36
N GLY A 64 4.35 4.16 -3.99
CA GLY A 64 3.82 4.08 -5.36
C GLY A 64 2.48 4.78 -5.59
N GLY A 65 1.76 4.54 -6.69
CA GLY A 65 2.12 3.81 -7.91
C GLY A 65 3.09 4.63 -8.77
N CYS A 66 2.60 5.33 -9.79
CA CYS A 66 3.43 6.09 -10.74
C CYS A 66 4.38 7.12 -10.12
N PHE A 67 4.18 7.54 -8.86
CA PHE A 67 5.12 8.37 -8.11
C PHE A 67 6.50 7.73 -7.96
N VAL A 68 6.58 6.40 -7.84
CA VAL A 68 7.87 5.68 -7.75
C VAL A 68 8.60 5.62 -9.09
N GLU A 69 7.87 5.70 -10.20
CA GLU A 69 8.37 5.61 -11.57
C GLU A 69 8.84 6.97 -12.09
N GLY A 70 7.99 7.99 -11.91
CA GLY A 70 8.07 9.25 -12.66
C GLY A 70 7.69 9.08 -14.13
N ASP A 71 7.44 10.20 -14.83
CA ASP A 71 7.43 10.18 -16.30
C ASP A 71 8.85 9.93 -16.81
N TRP A 72 9.85 10.49 -16.14
CA TRP A 72 11.28 10.34 -16.45
C TRP A 72 12.05 9.88 -15.22
N LEU A 73 13.06 9.02 -15.39
CA LEU A 73 13.82 8.46 -14.26
C LEU A 73 14.53 9.52 -13.39
N ARG A 74 14.82 10.70 -13.97
CA ARG A 74 15.39 11.84 -13.23
C ARG A 74 14.46 12.40 -12.15
N ASN A 75 13.15 12.12 -12.26
CA ASN A 75 12.09 12.59 -11.38
C ASN A 75 11.45 11.43 -10.58
N ALA A 76 12.01 10.22 -10.68
CA ALA A 76 11.55 9.07 -9.91
C ALA A 76 11.93 9.22 -8.43
N PHE A 77 11.09 8.71 -7.53
CA PHE A 77 11.38 8.72 -6.09
C PHE A 77 12.71 8.02 -5.75
N ARG A 78 13.55 8.68 -4.93
CA ARG A 78 14.84 8.16 -4.45
C ARG A 78 14.85 8.08 -2.93
N TRP A 79 14.76 6.87 -2.39
CA TRP A 79 14.60 6.66 -0.94
C TRP A 79 15.71 7.31 -0.10
N ARG A 80 16.96 7.30 -0.59
CA ARG A 80 18.10 7.91 0.12
C ARG A 80 17.99 9.42 0.26
N GLU A 81 17.39 10.07 -0.74
CA GLU A 81 17.18 11.51 -0.74
C GLU A 81 16.00 11.91 0.16
N SER A 82 15.23 10.92 0.64
CA SER A 82 14.07 11.08 1.52
C SER A 82 14.34 10.70 2.99
N ILE A 83 15.61 10.49 3.38
CA ILE A 83 15.99 10.19 4.78
C ILE A 83 16.96 11.24 5.32
N GLY A 84 17.22 11.21 6.62
CA GLY A 84 18.01 12.24 7.30
C GLY A 84 17.21 13.50 7.62
N PRO A 85 17.88 14.59 8.03
CA PRO A 85 17.24 15.86 8.37
C PRO A 85 16.39 16.38 7.20
N TRP A 86 15.12 16.68 7.46
CA TRP A 86 14.17 17.05 6.41
C TRP A 86 14.58 18.33 5.67
N GLU A 87 15.24 19.25 6.37
CA GLU A 87 15.75 20.51 5.84
C GLU A 87 16.91 20.33 4.84
N GLU A 88 17.54 19.15 4.81
CA GLU A 88 18.62 18.81 3.87
C GLU A 88 18.12 17.98 2.69
N ARG A 89 16.85 17.53 2.71
CA ARG A 89 16.26 16.74 1.62
C ARG A 89 16.06 17.63 0.40
N PRO A 90 16.53 17.23 -0.80
CA PRO A 90 16.38 18.05 -1.99
C PRO A 90 14.93 18.14 -2.47
N GLY A 91 14.10 17.16 -2.12
CA GLY A 91 12.82 16.92 -2.76
C GLY A 91 12.99 16.60 -4.25
N HIS A 92 11.88 16.46 -4.95
CA HIS A 92 11.90 16.36 -6.41
C HIS A 92 10.58 16.86 -7.03
N PHE A 93 10.61 17.08 -8.34
CA PHE A 93 9.39 17.38 -9.08
C PHE A 93 8.68 16.07 -9.44
N GLY A 94 7.51 15.83 -8.87
CA GLY A 94 6.64 14.72 -9.25
C GLY A 94 5.99 15.04 -10.59
N ASP A 95 6.64 14.65 -11.68
CA ASP A 95 6.24 15.02 -13.03
C ASP A 95 4.96 14.34 -13.52
N VAL A 96 4.62 13.17 -12.97
CA VAL A 96 3.33 12.49 -13.21
C VAL A 96 2.15 13.28 -12.64
N TRP A 97 2.32 13.87 -11.46
CA TRP A 97 1.25 14.57 -10.72
C TRP A 97 1.38 16.09 -10.78
N HIS A 98 2.42 16.59 -11.45
CA HIS A 98 2.69 17.99 -11.74
C HIS A 98 2.85 18.91 -10.51
N TYR A 99 3.42 18.42 -9.42
CA TYR A 99 3.75 19.24 -8.25
C TYR A 99 5.14 18.91 -7.69
N TRP A 100 5.72 19.85 -6.94
CA TRP A 100 6.98 19.64 -6.23
C TRP A 100 6.72 18.96 -4.89
N THR A 101 7.42 17.86 -4.62
CA THR A 101 7.46 17.21 -3.31
C THR A 101 8.74 17.59 -2.59
N ASP A 102 8.65 17.88 -1.30
CA ASP A 102 9.80 18.11 -0.44
C ASP A 102 10.42 16.79 0.07
N ASP A 103 9.77 15.65 -0.19
CA ASP A 103 10.10 14.32 0.32
C ASP A 103 10.23 14.29 1.86
N GLY A 104 9.49 15.18 2.54
CA GLY A 104 9.36 15.19 4.00
C GLY A 104 8.61 13.98 4.53
N LEU A 105 7.62 13.48 3.76
CA LEU A 105 7.04 12.15 3.95
C LEU A 105 7.86 11.14 3.13
N GLY A 106 9.01 10.75 3.68
CA GLY A 106 9.99 9.91 3.01
C GLY A 106 9.92 8.44 3.44
N TYR A 107 10.97 7.69 3.07
CA TYR A 107 11.05 6.24 3.32
C TYR A 107 10.90 5.89 4.80
N TYR A 108 11.60 6.62 5.67
CA TYR A 108 11.55 6.41 7.12
C TYR A 108 10.16 6.73 7.69
N GLU A 109 9.57 7.86 7.29
CA GLU A 109 8.26 8.28 7.80
C GLU A 109 7.14 7.31 7.39
N PHE A 110 7.18 6.72 6.19
CA PHE A 110 6.23 5.67 5.80
C PHE A 110 6.41 4.36 6.59
N LEU A 111 7.65 3.95 6.87
CA LEU A 111 7.93 2.79 7.72
C LEU A 111 7.40 3.01 9.15
N GLN A 112 7.64 4.21 9.71
CA GLN A 112 7.10 4.60 11.00
C GLN A 112 5.57 4.62 11.00
N LEU A 113 4.95 5.19 9.96
CA LEU A 113 3.49 5.21 9.84
C LEU A 113 2.91 3.79 9.80
N ALA A 114 3.53 2.87 9.08
CA ALA A 114 3.09 1.48 9.05
C ALA A 114 3.14 0.84 10.45
N GLU A 115 4.21 1.09 11.21
CA GLU A 115 4.36 0.63 12.59
C GLU A 115 3.30 1.24 13.53
N ASP A 116 3.08 2.56 13.45
CA ASP A 116 2.09 3.29 14.25
C ASP A 116 0.66 2.80 13.99
N LEU A 117 0.37 2.38 12.75
CA LEU A 117 -0.91 1.78 12.35
C LEU A 117 -1.03 0.29 12.70
N GLY A 118 0.06 -0.36 13.14
CA GLY A 118 0.12 -1.81 13.32
C GLY A 118 -0.01 -2.60 12.00
N ALA A 119 0.36 -1.98 10.88
CA ALA A 119 0.28 -2.50 9.53
C ALA A 119 1.65 -2.98 9.03
N ALA A 120 1.67 -3.96 8.13
CA ALA A 120 2.89 -4.38 7.46
C ALA A 120 3.25 -3.43 6.30
N PRO A 121 4.46 -2.83 6.27
CA PRO A 121 4.91 -2.06 5.12
C PRO A 121 5.12 -2.95 3.89
N ILE A 122 4.62 -2.51 2.74
CA ILE A 122 4.94 -3.04 1.41
C ILE A 122 5.78 -1.99 0.70
N TRP A 123 7.08 -2.26 0.60
CA TRP A 123 8.02 -1.35 -0.03
C TRP A 123 7.98 -1.50 -1.56
N VAL A 124 7.46 -0.48 -2.23
CA VAL A 124 7.46 -0.35 -3.70
C VAL A 124 8.68 0.46 -4.10
N PHE A 125 9.49 -0.05 -5.01
CA PHE A 125 10.69 0.66 -5.48
C PHE A 125 10.79 0.67 -7.00
N ASN A 126 11.51 1.65 -7.53
CA ASN A 126 11.77 1.79 -8.95
C ASN A 126 12.70 0.66 -9.44
N ASN A 127 12.30 -0.09 -10.46
CA ASN A 127 13.04 -1.21 -11.02
C ASN A 127 13.93 -0.81 -12.25
N GLY A 128 14.26 0.47 -12.36
CA GLY A 128 14.97 1.06 -13.50
C GLY A 128 14.05 1.46 -14.65
N ILE A 129 12.75 1.63 -14.40
CA ILE A 129 11.77 2.01 -15.42
C ILE A 129 11.00 3.24 -14.96
N SER A 130 10.67 4.10 -15.92
CA SER A 130 9.69 5.18 -15.80
C SER A 130 8.68 5.07 -16.95
N HIS A 131 7.71 5.96 -17.04
CA HIS A 131 6.78 5.94 -18.18
C HIS A 131 7.50 6.09 -19.53
N ASN A 132 8.61 6.83 -19.59
CA ASN A 132 9.34 7.11 -20.84
C ASN A 132 10.76 6.53 -20.91
N ASP A 133 11.37 6.17 -19.79
CA ASP A 133 12.74 5.63 -19.74
C ASP A 133 12.76 4.16 -19.31
N GLU A 134 13.72 3.39 -19.84
CA GLU A 134 14.02 2.04 -19.38
C GLU A 134 15.54 1.83 -19.31
N VAL A 135 16.05 1.47 -18.13
CA VAL A 135 17.45 1.08 -17.94
C VAL A 135 17.64 -0.34 -18.48
N ASP A 136 18.62 -0.50 -19.37
CA ASP A 136 19.00 -1.81 -19.87
C ASP A 136 19.41 -2.73 -18.71
N THR A 137 18.96 -3.98 -18.75
CA THR A 137 19.28 -5.02 -17.76
C THR A 137 20.77 -5.19 -17.52
N VAL A 138 21.65 -4.90 -18.48
CA VAL A 138 23.10 -4.95 -18.27
C VAL A 138 23.62 -3.84 -17.33
N ALA A 139 22.88 -2.74 -17.21
CA ALA A 139 23.24 -1.56 -16.44
C ALA A 139 22.42 -1.40 -15.14
N ILE A 140 21.53 -2.34 -14.82
CA ILE A 140 20.61 -2.23 -13.67
C ILE A 140 21.28 -2.45 -12.29
N ALA A 141 22.52 -2.95 -12.25
CA ALA A 141 23.20 -3.32 -11.01
C ALA A 141 23.24 -2.21 -9.93
N PRO A 142 23.45 -0.92 -10.25
CA PRO A 142 23.39 0.14 -9.25
C PRO A 142 22.02 0.28 -8.58
N PHE A 143 20.92 0.09 -9.32
CA PHE A 143 19.57 0.13 -8.77
C PHE A 143 19.32 -1.08 -7.85
N VAL A 144 19.82 -2.25 -8.22
CA VAL A 144 19.73 -3.45 -7.37
C VAL A 144 20.45 -3.22 -6.04
N LYS A 145 21.67 -2.66 -6.08
CA LYS A 145 22.38 -2.29 -4.85
C LYS A 145 21.60 -1.26 -4.05
N ASP A 146 20.99 -0.27 -4.73
CA ASP A 146 20.23 0.78 -4.07
C ASP A 146 19.06 0.25 -3.22
N VAL A 147 18.37 -0.76 -3.75
CA VAL A 147 17.27 -1.43 -3.05
C VAL A 147 17.77 -2.34 -1.93
N LEU A 148 18.88 -3.06 -2.11
CA LEU A 148 19.46 -3.85 -1.01
C LEU A 148 19.88 -2.96 0.16
N ASP A 149 20.45 -1.79 -0.12
CA ASP A 149 20.79 -0.80 0.90
C ASP A 149 19.52 -0.26 1.61
N SER A 150 18.39 -0.10 0.90
CA SER A 150 17.12 0.30 1.52
C SER A 150 16.58 -0.79 2.45
N LEU A 151 16.76 -2.06 2.08
CA LEU A 151 16.39 -3.20 2.92
C LEU A 151 17.33 -3.35 4.12
N GLU A 152 18.62 -3.06 3.98
CA GLU A 152 19.56 -2.97 5.11
C GLU A 152 19.19 -1.80 6.04
N PHE A 153 18.76 -0.66 5.50
CA PHE A 153 18.23 0.45 6.29
C PHE A 153 17.04 0.00 7.13
N ALA A 154 16.07 -0.69 6.51
CA ALA A 154 14.86 -1.10 7.21
C ALA A 154 15.09 -2.26 8.19
N ARG A 155 15.89 -3.27 7.81
CA ARG A 155 15.99 -4.56 8.52
C ARG A 155 17.34 -4.85 9.18
N GLY A 156 18.40 -4.13 8.81
CA GLY A 156 19.75 -4.35 9.32
C GLY A 156 19.87 -4.03 10.82
N SER A 157 20.87 -4.61 11.48
CA SER A 157 21.20 -4.25 12.87
C SER A 157 21.62 -2.79 12.96
N ALA A 158 21.50 -2.19 14.15
CA ALA A 158 21.96 -0.81 14.40
C ALA A 158 23.46 -0.61 14.14
N ASP A 159 24.26 -1.68 14.06
CA ASP A 159 25.70 -1.64 13.75
C ASP A 159 26.02 -1.77 12.25
N SER A 160 25.01 -2.08 11.43
CA SER A 160 25.16 -2.23 9.98
C SER A 160 25.28 -0.87 9.28
N THR A 161 25.68 -0.86 8.00
CA THR A 161 25.94 0.39 7.28
C THR A 161 24.70 1.27 7.25
N TRP A 162 23.57 0.69 6.87
CA TRP A 162 22.32 1.43 6.75
C TRP A 162 21.43 1.32 7.99
N GLY A 163 21.52 0.25 8.76
CA GLY A 163 20.81 0.15 10.04
C GLY A 163 21.33 1.15 11.09
N SER A 164 22.60 1.54 11.03
CA SER A 164 23.14 2.62 11.87
C SER A 164 22.55 4.00 11.53
N VAL A 165 22.25 4.24 10.25
CA VAL A 165 21.56 5.46 9.81
C VAL A 165 20.14 5.49 10.38
N ARG A 166 19.39 4.38 10.27
CA ARG A 166 18.05 4.24 10.89
C ARG A 166 18.10 4.48 12.41
N ALA A 167 19.08 3.86 13.09
CA ALA A 167 19.27 4.03 14.53
C ALA A 167 19.57 5.48 14.92
N ALA A 168 20.42 6.18 14.15
CA ALA A 168 20.74 7.58 14.35
C ALA A 168 19.53 8.51 14.11
N MET A 169 18.57 8.09 13.28
CA MET A 169 17.29 8.78 13.08
C MET A 169 16.28 8.55 14.22
N GLY A 170 16.64 7.76 15.24
CA GLY A 170 15.83 7.55 16.44
C GLY A 170 15.13 6.19 16.52
N HIS A 171 15.34 5.30 15.54
CA HIS A 171 14.73 3.97 15.51
C HIS A 171 15.77 2.85 15.40
N PRO A 172 16.33 2.38 16.52
CA PRO A 172 17.38 1.36 16.51
C PRO A 172 16.87 -0.03 16.11
N GLU A 173 15.59 -0.32 16.30
CA GLU A 173 15.01 -1.63 16.03
C GLU A 173 14.72 -1.83 14.53
N PRO A 174 14.86 -3.05 13.99
CA PRO A 174 14.47 -3.33 12.60
C PRO A 174 12.95 -3.17 12.37
N PHE A 175 12.57 -2.56 11.25
CA PHE A 175 11.18 -2.56 10.77
C PHE A 175 10.77 -3.93 10.19
N LEU A 176 9.48 -4.26 10.28
CA LEU A 176 8.92 -5.53 9.81
C LEU A 176 8.56 -5.53 8.32
N VAL A 177 9.55 -5.28 7.45
CA VAL A 177 9.36 -5.36 5.99
C VAL A 177 9.33 -6.81 5.54
N LYS A 178 8.13 -7.32 5.24
CA LYS A 178 7.89 -8.70 4.75
C LYS A 178 7.60 -8.78 3.25
N HIS A 179 7.20 -7.67 2.65
CA HIS A 179 6.80 -7.64 1.25
C HIS A 179 7.51 -6.50 0.53
N VAL A 180 7.91 -6.77 -0.70
CA VAL A 180 8.43 -5.76 -1.62
C VAL A 180 7.76 -5.89 -2.98
N ALA A 181 7.51 -4.77 -3.66
CA ALA A 181 7.03 -4.74 -5.03
C ALA A 181 8.11 -4.20 -5.96
N ILE A 182 8.39 -4.95 -7.02
CA ILE A 182 9.53 -4.71 -7.93
C ILE A 182 9.05 -3.91 -9.15
N GLY A 183 8.88 -2.60 -8.96
CA GLY A 183 8.31 -1.68 -9.93
C GLY A 183 6.84 -1.35 -9.69
N ASN A 184 6.23 -0.71 -10.68
CA ASN A 184 4.80 -0.38 -10.72
C ASN A 184 4.32 -0.40 -12.18
N GLU A 185 3.27 -1.16 -12.50
CA GLU A 185 2.65 -1.22 -13.85
C GLU A 185 3.60 -1.46 -15.06
N ASP A 186 4.81 -1.97 -14.81
CA ASP A 186 5.89 -2.06 -15.80
C ASP A 186 5.85 -3.31 -16.70
N CYS A 187 4.91 -4.23 -16.49
CA CYS A 187 4.98 -5.58 -17.07
C CYS A 187 5.16 -5.60 -18.61
N GLY A 188 4.59 -4.61 -19.31
CA GLY A 188 4.67 -4.48 -20.77
C GLY A 188 6.00 -3.90 -21.30
N LYS A 189 6.89 -3.46 -20.42
CA LYS A 189 8.14 -2.77 -20.77
C LYS A 189 9.21 -3.75 -21.20
N LYS A 190 10.05 -3.32 -22.15
CA LYS A 190 11.03 -4.20 -22.82
C LYS A 190 12.01 -4.83 -21.83
N PHE A 191 12.51 -4.05 -20.88
CA PHE A 191 13.53 -4.50 -19.94
C PHE A 191 12.98 -4.99 -18.59
N TYR A 192 11.66 -4.91 -18.36
CA TYR A 192 11.03 -5.30 -17.09
C TYR A 192 11.45 -6.69 -16.63
N ARG A 193 11.25 -7.71 -17.47
CA ARG A 193 11.53 -9.11 -17.10
C ARG A 193 13.00 -9.31 -16.72
N GLY A 194 13.92 -8.69 -17.47
CA GLY A 194 15.35 -8.78 -17.20
C GLY A 194 15.73 -8.10 -15.89
N ASN A 195 15.21 -6.90 -15.67
CA ASN A 195 15.44 -6.12 -14.46
C ASN A 195 14.84 -6.82 -13.24
N TYR A 196 13.58 -7.25 -13.32
CA TYR A 196 12.87 -8.01 -12.30
C TYR A 196 13.71 -9.19 -11.80
N LEU A 197 14.24 -10.01 -12.71
CA LEU A 197 15.05 -11.17 -12.33
C LEU A 197 16.35 -10.78 -11.62
N LYS A 198 16.93 -9.62 -11.91
CA LYS A 198 18.12 -9.13 -11.20
C LYS A 198 17.77 -8.73 -9.76
N PHE A 199 16.66 -8.00 -9.55
CA PHE A 199 16.18 -7.67 -8.21
C PHE A 199 15.74 -8.91 -7.44
N TYR A 200 14.90 -9.76 -8.05
CA TYR A 200 14.38 -10.98 -7.44
C TYR A 200 15.50 -11.86 -6.89
N ASN A 201 16.52 -12.16 -7.71
CA ASN A 201 17.60 -13.04 -7.30
C ASN A 201 18.44 -12.42 -6.17
N ALA A 202 18.78 -11.13 -6.28
CA ALA A 202 19.58 -10.44 -5.27
C ALA A 202 18.85 -10.33 -3.93
N ILE A 203 17.55 -9.98 -3.95
CA ILE A 203 16.72 -9.89 -2.75
C ILE A 203 16.50 -11.28 -2.15
N ARG A 204 16.21 -12.30 -2.95
CA ARG A 204 16.03 -13.66 -2.45
C ARG A 204 17.28 -14.22 -1.80
N GLU A 205 18.46 -13.89 -2.33
CA GLU A 205 19.74 -14.29 -1.77
C GLU A 205 20.02 -13.60 -0.42
N ALA A 206 19.78 -12.28 -0.33
CA ALA A 206 20.04 -11.51 0.88
C ALA A 206 18.97 -11.66 1.97
N TYR A 207 17.70 -11.78 1.58
CA TYR A 207 16.52 -11.78 2.44
C TYR A 207 15.52 -12.85 1.99
N PRO A 208 15.82 -14.15 2.22
CA PRO A 208 15.02 -15.26 1.69
C PRO A 208 13.59 -15.31 2.20
N ASP A 209 13.30 -14.63 3.32
CA ASP A 209 11.99 -14.54 3.96
C ASP A 209 11.09 -13.41 3.44
N ILE A 210 11.63 -12.47 2.67
CA ILE A 210 10.83 -11.43 2.01
C ILE A 210 10.05 -12.06 0.86
N GLN A 211 8.77 -11.70 0.76
CA GLN A 211 7.91 -12.07 -0.36
C GLN A 211 7.96 -10.98 -1.44
N MET A 212 8.21 -11.40 -2.68
CA MET A 212 8.31 -10.50 -3.82
C MET A 212 7.01 -10.48 -4.62
N ILE A 213 6.51 -9.27 -4.84
CA ILE A 213 5.35 -8.96 -5.67
C ILE A 213 5.85 -8.58 -7.07
N SER A 214 5.38 -9.31 -8.08
CA SER A 214 5.50 -8.94 -9.49
C SER A 214 4.38 -7.99 -9.89
N ASN A 215 4.66 -7.02 -10.76
CA ASN A 215 3.66 -6.10 -11.32
C ASN A 215 3.01 -6.65 -12.60
N CYS A 216 3.33 -7.87 -12.99
CA CYS A 216 2.62 -8.57 -14.04
C CYS A 216 1.37 -9.25 -13.50
N ASP A 217 0.24 -9.10 -14.19
CA ASP A 217 -0.99 -9.81 -13.84
C ASP A 217 -0.87 -11.32 -14.12
N GLY A 218 -0.98 -12.13 -13.07
CA GLY A 218 -0.98 -13.59 -13.11
C GLY A 218 -2.37 -14.24 -13.00
N SER A 219 -3.45 -13.45 -13.05
CA SER A 219 -4.83 -13.91 -12.80
C SER A 219 -5.37 -14.85 -13.87
N SER A 220 -5.01 -14.60 -15.13
CA SER A 220 -5.50 -15.32 -16.31
C SER A 220 -4.47 -16.27 -16.93
N ARG A 221 -3.19 -15.97 -16.76
CA ARG A 221 -2.07 -16.77 -17.29
C ARG A 221 -0.97 -16.85 -16.22
N PRO A 222 -0.29 -17.99 -16.06
CA PRO A 222 0.88 -18.07 -15.21
C PRO A 222 1.94 -17.06 -15.62
N LEU A 223 2.64 -16.49 -14.64
CA LEU A 223 3.80 -15.65 -14.88
C LEU A 223 4.92 -16.47 -15.56
N ASP A 224 5.72 -15.79 -16.37
CA ASP A 224 6.88 -16.36 -17.07
C ASP A 224 8.21 -16.19 -16.29
N HIS A 225 8.10 -15.78 -15.03
CA HIS A 225 9.16 -15.52 -14.08
C HIS A 225 8.67 -15.85 -12.65
N PRO A 226 9.57 -16.15 -11.70
CA PRO A 226 9.17 -16.51 -10.34
C PRO A 226 8.64 -15.28 -9.58
N ALA A 227 7.58 -15.45 -8.79
CA ALA A 227 7.07 -14.45 -7.85
C ALA A 227 6.28 -15.14 -6.72
N ASP A 228 6.29 -14.56 -5.52
CA ASP A 228 5.43 -15.03 -4.42
C ASP A 228 4.01 -14.50 -4.59
N LEU A 229 3.89 -13.25 -5.03
CA LEU A 229 2.63 -12.60 -5.36
C LEU A 229 2.70 -11.92 -6.73
N TYR A 230 1.54 -11.75 -7.36
CA TYR A 230 1.36 -10.91 -8.53
C TYR A 230 0.38 -9.78 -8.23
N ASP A 231 0.63 -8.64 -8.83
CA ASP A 231 -0.19 -7.44 -8.71
C ASP A 231 -1.34 -7.45 -9.72
N PHE A 232 -2.52 -7.02 -9.29
CA PHE A 232 -3.72 -6.88 -10.10
C PHE A 232 -4.32 -5.51 -9.89
N HIS A 233 -4.38 -4.72 -10.96
CA HIS A 233 -4.92 -3.36 -10.96
C HIS A 233 -6.23 -3.29 -11.74
N VAL A 234 -7.23 -2.60 -11.20
CA VAL A 234 -8.49 -2.35 -11.93
C VAL A 234 -9.13 -1.01 -11.60
N TYR A 235 -9.22 -0.15 -12.61
CA TYR A 235 -10.04 1.06 -12.59
C TYR A 235 -11.07 0.97 -13.71
N THR A 236 -12.36 0.91 -13.36
CA THR A 236 -13.43 0.71 -14.35
C THR A 236 -14.76 1.29 -13.87
N ASP A 237 -15.80 1.30 -14.71
CA ASP A 237 -17.16 1.70 -14.31
C ASP A 237 -17.80 0.72 -13.30
N SER A 238 -18.85 1.19 -12.62
CA SER A 238 -19.51 0.44 -11.54
C SER A 238 -20.08 -0.91 -11.99
N LYS A 239 -20.67 -0.96 -13.19
CA LYS A 239 -21.25 -2.19 -13.73
C LYS A 239 -20.17 -3.22 -14.02
N THR A 240 -19.07 -2.80 -14.64
CA THR A 240 -17.96 -3.70 -14.94
C THR A 240 -17.32 -4.23 -13.66
N LEU A 241 -17.04 -3.36 -12.68
CA LEU A 241 -16.42 -3.80 -11.42
C LEU A 241 -17.33 -4.76 -10.63
N PHE A 242 -18.63 -4.49 -10.59
CA PHE A 242 -19.60 -5.40 -9.98
C PHE A 242 -19.57 -6.80 -10.62
N ASN A 243 -19.48 -6.86 -11.96
CA ASN A 243 -19.42 -8.13 -12.69
C ASN A 243 -18.07 -8.86 -12.50
N MET A 244 -17.01 -8.14 -12.11
CA MET A 244 -15.69 -8.70 -11.82
C MET A 244 -15.60 -9.42 -10.46
N ARG A 245 -16.68 -9.50 -9.67
CA ARG A 245 -16.71 -10.28 -8.41
C ARG A 245 -16.33 -11.76 -8.57
N SER A 246 -16.40 -12.31 -9.79
CA SER A 246 -16.02 -13.69 -10.10
C SER A 246 -14.66 -13.82 -10.80
N THR A 247 -13.88 -12.74 -10.90
CA THR A 247 -12.58 -12.71 -11.62
C THR A 247 -11.67 -13.85 -11.20
N PHE A 248 -11.56 -14.10 -9.89
CA PHE A 248 -10.65 -15.07 -9.32
C PHE A 248 -11.24 -16.48 -9.15
N ASP A 249 -12.52 -16.69 -9.48
CA ASP A 249 -13.21 -17.99 -9.30
C ASP A 249 -12.53 -19.13 -10.09
N ARG A 250 -11.88 -18.80 -11.23
CA ARG A 250 -11.27 -19.78 -12.14
C ARG A 250 -9.74 -19.78 -12.14
N THR A 251 -9.11 -18.88 -11.37
CA THR A 251 -7.65 -18.84 -11.28
C THR A 251 -7.11 -20.16 -10.74
N SER A 252 -5.95 -20.61 -11.23
CA SER A 252 -5.42 -21.93 -10.86
C SER A 252 -5.14 -22.05 -9.36
N ARG A 253 -5.48 -23.21 -8.77
CA ARG A 253 -5.19 -23.63 -7.39
C ARG A 253 -4.00 -24.57 -7.26
N SER A 254 -3.29 -24.83 -8.36
CA SER A 254 -2.14 -25.75 -8.39
C SER A 254 -0.93 -25.21 -7.63
N GLY A 255 -0.23 -26.10 -6.92
CA GLY A 255 1.02 -25.79 -6.20
C GLY A 255 0.84 -25.55 -4.70
N PRO A 256 1.88 -25.77 -3.88
CA PRO A 256 1.83 -25.49 -2.44
C PRO A 256 1.74 -23.98 -2.17
N LYS A 257 0.98 -23.56 -1.15
CA LYS A 257 0.94 -22.16 -0.71
C LYS A 257 2.18 -21.83 0.12
N VAL A 258 2.72 -20.60 0.02
CA VAL A 258 3.59 -20.08 1.08
C VAL A 258 2.74 -19.91 2.33
N SER A 259 3.06 -20.63 3.40
CA SER A 259 2.41 -20.39 4.69
C SER A 259 3.17 -19.29 5.42
N LEU A 260 2.52 -18.16 5.71
CA LEU A 260 3.03 -17.09 6.57
C LEU A 260 3.20 -17.49 8.05
N LYS A 261 3.12 -18.78 8.39
CA LYS A 261 3.32 -19.27 9.75
C LYS A 261 4.78 -19.60 10.02
N SER A 262 5.59 -18.57 10.30
CA SER A 262 6.81 -18.78 11.08
C SER A 262 7.18 -17.54 11.91
N HIS A 263 7.05 -17.72 13.22
CA HIS A 263 7.78 -17.08 14.31
C HIS A 263 7.67 -15.56 14.51
N PHE A 264 6.58 -15.10 15.14
CA PHE A 264 6.64 -14.04 16.16
C PHE A 264 5.39 -14.15 17.05
N HIS A 265 5.44 -15.04 18.04
CA HIS A 265 4.64 -14.87 19.25
C HIS A 265 5.54 -14.09 20.23
N LYS A 266 5.17 -12.84 20.52
CA LYS A 266 5.65 -12.15 21.71
C LYS A 266 5.02 -12.86 22.92
N ASP A 267 5.82 -13.02 23.96
CA ASP A 267 5.48 -13.40 25.34
C ASP A 267 5.37 -14.89 25.68
N SER A 268 6.55 -15.50 25.88
CA SER A 268 6.94 -16.60 26.80
C SER A 268 8.13 -17.31 26.12
N TYR A 269 9.36 -17.36 26.63
CA TYR A 269 9.82 -17.74 27.97
C TYR A 269 11.20 -17.12 28.25
N GLU A 270 11.34 -16.40 29.37
CA GLU A 270 12.55 -16.52 30.16
C GLU A 270 12.65 -17.97 30.67
N THR A 271 13.86 -18.51 30.81
CA THR A 271 14.24 -19.88 31.23
C THR A 271 14.24 -21.01 30.17
N ALA A 272 15.27 -21.01 29.32
CA ALA A 272 16.03 -22.20 28.92
C ALA A 272 17.42 -21.75 28.41
N LEU A 273 18.38 -21.53 29.31
CA LEU A 273 19.53 -22.41 29.52
C LEU A 273 20.28 -22.77 28.23
N PHE A 274 21.48 -22.20 28.12
CA PHE A 274 22.72 -22.71 27.51
C PHE A 274 22.66 -24.04 26.76
N HIS A 275 23.24 -24.01 25.55
CA HIS A 275 23.49 -25.10 24.58
C HIS A 275 22.39 -25.32 23.53
N ASP A 276 22.54 -24.71 22.35
CA ASP A 276 22.63 -25.49 21.11
C ASP A 276 23.27 -24.68 19.96
N GLN A 277 24.20 -25.28 19.24
CA GLN A 277 24.94 -24.73 18.08
C GLN A 277 24.31 -25.20 16.76
N SER A 278 22.98 -25.13 16.61
CA SER A 278 22.27 -25.75 15.50
C SER A 278 21.50 -24.76 14.62
N PHE A 279 22.10 -23.62 14.27
CA PHE A 279 21.50 -22.66 13.29
C PHE A 279 22.04 -22.81 11.85
N THR A 280 22.93 -23.76 11.59
CA THR A 280 23.47 -24.04 10.23
C THR A 280 22.60 -24.99 9.39
N SER A 281 21.67 -25.75 9.98
CA SER A 281 21.00 -26.85 9.26
C SER A 281 19.86 -26.44 8.31
N ILE A 282 19.28 -25.25 8.46
CA ILE A 282 18.16 -24.78 7.63
C ILE A 282 18.64 -24.30 6.26
N ARG A 283 19.76 -23.58 6.22
CA ARG A 283 20.42 -23.15 4.97
C ARG A 283 20.91 -24.34 4.15
N ASP A 284 21.41 -25.36 4.84
CA ASP A 284 21.91 -26.60 4.22
C ASP A 284 20.77 -27.51 3.76
N SER A 285 19.61 -27.48 4.44
CA SER A 285 18.42 -28.22 4.00
C SER A 285 17.80 -27.64 2.73
N TRP A 286 17.77 -26.31 2.58
CA TRP A 286 17.32 -25.67 1.35
C TRP A 286 18.26 -25.91 0.16
N HIS A 287 19.58 -25.77 0.37
CA HIS A 287 20.56 -26.10 -0.67
C HIS A 287 20.53 -27.59 -1.02
N SER A 288 20.36 -28.48 -0.03
CA SER A 288 20.24 -29.92 -0.27
C SER A 288 18.95 -30.28 -1.00
N LEU A 289 17.81 -29.63 -0.72
CA LEU A 289 16.57 -29.84 -1.46
C LEU A 289 16.73 -29.44 -2.94
N VAL A 290 17.33 -28.28 -3.21
CA VAL A 290 17.57 -27.78 -4.57
C VAL A 290 18.56 -28.68 -5.33
N MET A 291 19.54 -29.26 -4.65
CA MET A 291 20.52 -30.17 -5.24
C MET A 291 19.97 -31.60 -5.43
N PHE A 292 19.15 -32.10 -4.51
CA PHE A 292 18.61 -33.47 -4.55
C PHE A 292 17.49 -33.62 -5.57
N PHE A 293 16.78 -32.54 -5.84
CA PHE A 293 15.73 -32.48 -6.85
C PHE A 293 16.15 -31.60 -8.04
N GLY A 294 17.00 -32.15 -8.92
CA GLY A 294 17.60 -31.42 -10.03
C GLY A 294 16.61 -30.53 -10.80
N LYS A 295 16.87 -29.21 -10.81
CA LYS A 295 16.29 -28.12 -11.64
C LYS A 295 14.75 -28.02 -11.82
N ASN A 296 13.96 -28.97 -11.34
CA ASN A 296 12.53 -29.11 -11.64
C ASN A 296 11.65 -29.23 -10.37
N VAL A 297 12.20 -28.99 -9.18
CA VAL A 297 11.44 -29.00 -7.90
C VAL A 297 11.38 -27.63 -7.24
N ALA A 298 11.40 -26.59 -8.08
CA ALA A 298 10.31 -25.65 -7.95
C ALA A 298 9.02 -26.39 -8.34
N GLU A 299 8.51 -27.28 -7.49
CA GLU A 299 7.07 -27.43 -7.39
C GLU A 299 6.58 -26.01 -7.10
N MET A 300 6.15 -25.33 -8.15
CA MET A 300 5.87 -23.89 -8.15
C MET A 300 5.01 -23.61 -6.93
N ILE A 301 5.63 -22.99 -5.93
CA ILE A 301 4.90 -22.30 -4.88
C ILE A 301 3.86 -21.47 -5.61
N ARG A 302 2.61 -21.68 -5.24
CA ARG A 302 1.48 -21.05 -5.89
C ARG A 302 1.60 -19.55 -5.71
N THR A 303 1.86 -18.82 -6.78
CA THR A 303 1.84 -17.35 -6.77
C THR A 303 0.43 -16.88 -6.41
N GLN A 304 0.34 -16.01 -5.41
CA GLN A 304 -0.91 -15.48 -4.89
C GLN A 304 -1.23 -14.12 -5.49
N ALA A 305 -2.49 -13.71 -5.45
CA ALA A 305 -2.91 -12.41 -5.96
C ALA A 305 -2.81 -11.34 -4.88
N PHE A 306 -2.29 -10.18 -5.25
CA PHE A 306 -2.43 -8.92 -4.54
C PHE A 306 -3.21 -7.96 -5.44
N VAL A 307 -4.42 -7.59 -5.04
CA VAL A 307 -5.20 -6.55 -5.75
C VAL A 307 -4.74 -5.19 -5.22
N SER A 308 -3.60 -4.69 -5.70
CA SER A 308 -2.97 -3.53 -5.05
C SER A 308 -3.62 -2.19 -5.39
N GLU A 309 -4.38 -2.14 -6.49
CA GLU A 309 -5.16 -0.98 -6.87
C GLU A 309 -6.51 -1.43 -7.42
N TYR A 310 -7.60 -0.98 -6.79
CA TYR A 310 -8.92 -1.07 -7.38
C TYR A 310 -9.79 0.12 -6.99
N ALA A 311 -10.61 0.58 -7.92
CA ALA A 311 -11.74 1.44 -7.62
C ALA A 311 -12.69 1.57 -8.81
N VAL A 312 -13.94 1.98 -8.54
CA VAL A 312 -14.79 2.53 -9.60
C VAL A 312 -14.29 3.94 -9.93
N TRP A 313 -14.09 4.26 -11.21
CA TRP A 313 -13.46 5.52 -11.60
C TRP A 313 -14.39 6.51 -12.32
N ARG A 314 -13.95 7.77 -12.38
CA ARG A 314 -14.55 8.86 -13.18
C ARG A 314 -16.05 9.11 -12.90
N SER A 315 -16.91 8.95 -13.90
CA SER A 315 -18.31 9.40 -13.82
C SER A 315 -19.10 8.71 -12.72
N ASP A 316 -18.88 7.42 -12.54
CA ASP A 316 -19.64 6.61 -11.58
C ASP A 316 -19.16 6.84 -10.14
N ALA A 317 -17.88 7.18 -9.98
CA ALA A 317 -17.29 7.59 -8.72
C ALA A 317 -17.80 8.96 -8.25
N GLY A 318 -17.86 9.94 -9.17
CA GLY A 318 -18.25 11.30 -8.84
C GLY A 318 -17.32 11.90 -7.77
N ARG A 319 -17.87 12.45 -6.68
CA ARG A 319 -17.07 12.89 -5.50
C ARG A 319 -17.19 11.91 -4.33
N GLY A 320 -17.40 10.64 -4.66
CA GLY A 320 -17.88 9.62 -3.74
C GLY A 320 -19.35 9.30 -4.03
N SER A 321 -19.61 8.08 -4.47
CA SER A 321 -20.94 7.63 -4.92
C SER A 321 -21.30 6.33 -4.22
N LEU A 322 -22.56 6.22 -3.79
CA LEU A 322 -23.07 4.96 -3.25
C LEU A 322 -23.05 3.85 -4.32
N LEU A 323 -23.27 4.19 -5.59
CA LEU A 323 -23.20 3.23 -6.70
C LEU A 323 -21.79 2.62 -6.82
N ALA A 324 -20.75 3.48 -6.74
CA ALA A 324 -19.36 3.04 -6.76
C ALA A 324 -19.06 2.12 -5.57
N SER A 325 -19.40 2.57 -4.36
CA SER A 325 -19.23 1.81 -3.12
C SER A 325 -19.90 0.43 -3.15
N LEU A 326 -21.11 0.32 -3.71
CA LEU A 326 -21.81 -0.96 -3.85
C LEU A 326 -21.14 -1.91 -4.85
N ALA A 327 -20.65 -1.39 -5.98
CA ALA A 327 -19.91 -2.20 -6.94
C ALA A 327 -18.58 -2.70 -6.37
N GLU A 328 -17.88 -1.84 -5.64
CA GLU A 328 -16.63 -2.16 -4.94
C GLU A 328 -16.85 -3.20 -3.84
N ALA A 329 -17.93 -3.09 -3.06
CA ALA A 329 -18.31 -4.08 -2.06
C ALA A 329 -18.56 -5.45 -2.72
N ALA A 330 -19.31 -5.49 -3.83
CA ALA A 330 -19.56 -6.72 -4.56
C ALA A 330 -18.24 -7.35 -5.07
N PHE A 331 -17.31 -6.53 -5.55
CA PHE A 331 -15.98 -6.99 -5.94
C PHE A 331 -15.19 -7.57 -4.75
N LEU A 332 -15.16 -6.87 -3.61
CA LEU A 332 -14.50 -7.32 -2.38
C LEU A 332 -15.04 -8.65 -1.85
N THR A 333 -16.36 -8.86 -1.86
CA THR A 333 -16.93 -10.17 -1.49
C THR A 333 -16.43 -11.30 -2.39
N GLY A 334 -16.20 -11.00 -3.67
CA GLY A 334 -15.54 -11.89 -4.62
C GLY A 334 -14.10 -12.22 -4.22
N LEU A 335 -13.35 -11.22 -3.75
CA LEU A 335 -11.99 -11.41 -3.25
C LEU A 335 -11.97 -12.27 -1.98
N GLU A 336 -12.85 -12.01 -1.01
CA GLU A 336 -12.95 -12.79 0.24
C GLU A 336 -13.31 -14.25 -0.03
N LYS A 337 -14.27 -14.50 -0.94
CA LYS A 337 -14.61 -15.84 -1.41
C LYS A 337 -13.40 -16.57 -2.01
N ASN A 338 -12.50 -15.82 -2.64
CA ASN A 338 -11.27 -16.33 -3.25
C ASN A 338 -10.03 -16.04 -2.39
N SER A 339 -10.19 -15.85 -1.07
CA SER A 339 -9.09 -15.57 -0.13
C SER A 339 -8.08 -16.72 -0.01
N ASP A 340 -8.41 -17.89 -0.58
CA ASP A 340 -7.45 -18.97 -0.76
C ASP A 340 -6.30 -18.59 -1.73
N ILE A 341 -6.51 -17.55 -2.55
CA ILE A 341 -5.63 -17.10 -3.64
C ILE A 341 -5.33 -15.60 -3.52
N VAL A 342 -6.33 -14.78 -3.21
CA VAL A 342 -6.19 -13.34 -3.02
C VAL A 342 -5.78 -13.11 -1.58
N GLN A 343 -4.57 -12.60 -1.36
CA GLN A 343 -4.05 -12.39 0.00
C GLN A 343 -4.24 -10.98 0.51
N MET A 344 -4.22 -10.00 -0.40
CA MET A 344 -4.25 -8.59 -0.06
C MET A 344 -5.06 -7.83 -1.10
N ALA A 345 -5.74 -6.76 -0.68
CA ALA A 345 -6.46 -5.86 -1.55
C ALA A 345 -6.39 -4.43 -0.99
N SER A 346 -6.11 -3.44 -1.83
CA SER A 346 -6.06 -2.03 -1.42
C SER A 346 -6.83 -1.15 -2.40
N TYR A 347 -7.70 -0.31 -1.83
CA TYR A 347 -8.35 0.76 -2.56
C TYR A 347 -7.32 1.84 -2.92
N ALA A 348 -7.43 2.40 -4.11
CA ALA A 348 -6.58 3.49 -4.54
C ALA A 348 -7.36 4.47 -5.43
N PRO A 349 -6.99 5.77 -5.41
CA PRO A 349 -6.20 6.45 -4.38
C PRO A 349 -6.89 6.59 -3.00
N LEU A 350 -6.08 6.74 -1.94
CA LEU A 350 -6.58 6.83 -0.56
C LEU A 350 -6.98 8.24 -0.15
N PHE A 351 -6.20 9.25 -0.56
CA PHE A 351 -6.32 10.63 -0.10
C PHE A 351 -6.39 11.60 -1.26
N VAL A 352 -7.21 12.65 -1.12
CA VAL A 352 -7.22 13.80 -2.03
C VAL A 352 -7.40 15.12 -1.30
N ASN A 353 -6.67 16.12 -1.76
CA ASN A 353 -6.92 17.50 -1.37
C ASN A 353 -8.02 18.10 -2.26
N ASP A 354 -9.13 18.51 -1.65
CA ASP A 354 -10.30 19.04 -2.35
C ASP A 354 -10.01 20.28 -3.21
N ASN A 355 -8.91 20.99 -2.93
CA ASN A 355 -8.47 22.15 -3.69
C ASN A 355 -7.58 21.82 -4.90
N ASP A 356 -7.13 20.57 -5.03
CA ASP A 356 -6.15 20.15 -6.05
C ASP A 356 -6.38 18.69 -6.47
N GLN A 357 -7.61 18.40 -6.90
CA GLN A 357 -8.00 17.06 -7.33
C GLN A 357 -7.57 16.80 -8.77
N THR A 358 -6.56 15.94 -8.96
CA THR A 358 -6.01 15.53 -10.26
C THR A 358 -6.45 14.13 -10.70
N TRP A 359 -6.90 13.29 -9.77
CA TRP A 359 -7.45 11.96 -10.00
C TRP A 359 -8.81 11.78 -9.32
N ASN A 360 -9.60 10.81 -9.78
CA ASN A 360 -10.90 10.46 -9.21
C ASN A 360 -11.15 8.97 -9.50
N PRO A 361 -11.26 8.13 -8.46
CA PRO A 361 -11.85 8.40 -7.14
C PRO A 361 -10.85 8.56 -6.01
N ASP A 362 -11.35 8.84 -4.80
CA ASP A 362 -10.55 8.93 -3.58
C ASP A 362 -11.38 8.49 -2.36
N ALA A 363 -10.76 7.77 -1.41
CA ALA A 363 -11.47 7.31 -0.21
C ALA A 363 -11.65 8.45 0.81
N ILE A 364 -10.62 9.27 1.04
CA ILE A 364 -10.60 10.32 2.05
C ILE A 364 -10.34 11.66 1.37
N VAL A 365 -11.29 12.58 1.50
CA VAL A 365 -11.20 13.93 0.96
C VAL A 365 -10.86 14.88 2.11
N PHE A 366 -9.89 15.78 1.90
CA PHE A 366 -9.52 16.77 2.90
C PHE A 366 -9.19 18.13 2.29
N ASN A 367 -9.23 19.16 3.12
CA ASN A 367 -8.62 20.46 2.84
C ASN A 367 -7.92 20.95 4.13
N SER A 368 -7.47 22.20 4.19
CA SER A 368 -6.72 22.72 5.35
C SER A 368 -7.45 22.66 6.70
N TRP A 369 -8.78 22.49 6.74
CA TRP A 369 -9.57 22.53 7.98
C TRP A 369 -10.70 21.49 8.07
N GLN A 370 -11.04 20.80 6.99
CA GLN A 370 -12.02 19.72 6.93
C GLN A 370 -11.43 18.44 6.38
N HIS A 371 -12.08 17.34 6.69
CA HIS A 371 -11.85 16.02 6.12
C HIS A 371 -13.16 15.23 6.18
N TYR A 372 -13.36 14.31 5.25
CA TYR A 372 -14.46 13.35 5.28
C TYR A 372 -14.12 12.08 4.50
N GLY A 373 -14.74 10.96 4.86
CA GLY A 373 -14.68 9.72 4.09
C GLY A 373 -15.80 9.65 3.06
N THR A 374 -15.48 9.23 1.84
CA THR A 374 -16.47 8.93 0.80
C THR A 374 -17.25 7.65 1.13
N PRO A 375 -18.36 7.34 0.44
CA PRO A 375 -19.04 6.05 0.62
C PRO A 375 -18.12 4.83 0.47
N SER A 376 -17.10 4.93 -0.38
CA SER A 376 -16.08 3.88 -0.54
C SER A 376 -15.23 3.72 0.71
N TYR A 377 -14.80 4.80 1.38
CA TYR A 377 -14.11 4.71 2.68
C TYR A 377 -14.96 3.99 3.73
N TRP A 378 -16.23 4.40 3.89
CA TRP A 378 -17.10 3.77 4.89
C TRP A 378 -17.37 2.30 4.58
N MET A 379 -17.48 1.94 3.30
CA MET A 379 -17.57 0.55 2.88
C MET A 379 -16.33 -0.26 3.30
N GLN A 380 -15.11 0.27 3.15
CA GLN A 380 -13.90 -0.40 3.64
C GLN A 380 -13.98 -0.71 5.14
N THR A 381 -14.47 0.24 5.95
CA THR A 381 -14.58 0.04 7.41
C THR A 381 -15.48 -1.13 7.79
N ILE A 382 -16.37 -1.57 6.90
CA ILE A 382 -17.29 -2.68 7.14
C ILE A 382 -16.60 -4.03 6.90
N PHE A 383 -15.68 -4.09 5.94
CA PHE A 383 -14.86 -5.28 5.66
C PHE A 383 -13.73 -5.51 6.68
N ARG A 384 -13.54 -4.60 7.64
CA ARG A 384 -12.50 -4.74 8.67
C ARG A 384 -12.71 -5.98 9.56
N GLU A 385 -13.96 -6.36 9.83
CA GLU A 385 -14.29 -7.47 10.73
C GLU A 385 -14.13 -8.84 10.03
N SER A 386 -14.31 -8.88 8.71
CA SER A 386 -14.13 -10.10 7.91
C SER A 386 -12.68 -10.30 7.46
N SER A 387 -11.85 -9.25 7.49
CA SER A 387 -10.42 -9.32 7.21
C SER A 387 -9.69 -10.32 8.14
N GLY A 388 -9.33 -11.48 7.59
CA GLY A 388 -8.64 -12.56 8.32
C GLY A 388 -9.58 -13.54 9.03
N ALA A 389 -10.90 -13.39 8.87
CA ALA A 389 -11.89 -14.31 9.39
C ALA A 389 -11.92 -15.64 8.60
N MET A 390 -12.49 -16.68 9.21
CA MET A 390 -12.76 -17.94 8.52
C MET A 390 -14.01 -17.78 7.64
N ILE A 391 -13.86 -17.96 6.33
CA ILE A 391 -14.98 -17.89 5.39
C ILE A 391 -15.77 -19.20 5.43
N HIS A 392 -17.07 -19.10 5.72
CA HIS A 392 -18.01 -20.21 5.61
C HIS A 392 -18.62 -20.25 4.21
N PRO A 393 -18.74 -21.43 3.58
CA PRO A 393 -19.44 -21.57 2.31
C PRO A 393 -20.90 -21.14 2.47
N VAL A 394 -21.28 -20.05 1.79
CA VAL A 394 -22.67 -19.59 1.73
C VAL A 394 -23.21 -19.80 0.32
N ALA A 395 -24.45 -20.28 0.23
CA ALA A 395 -25.16 -20.42 -1.04
C ALA A 395 -26.19 -19.29 -1.15
N PRO A 396 -26.24 -18.55 -2.29
CA PRO A 396 -27.25 -17.51 -2.46
C PRO A 396 -28.63 -18.15 -2.42
N VAL A 397 -29.52 -17.56 -1.63
CA VAL A 397 -30.89 -18.04 -1.52
C VAL A 397 -31.62 -17.66 -2.80
N LYS A 398 -32.07 -18.66 -3.57
CA LYS A 398 -32.75 -18.45 -4.86
C LYS A 398 -34.22 -18.05 -4.74
N SER A 399 -34.70 -17.88 -3.51
CA SER A 399 -36.08 -17.54 -3.17
C SER A 399 -36.07 -16.52 -2.04
N GLN A 400 -37.01 -15.56 -2.06
CA GLN A 400 -37.15 -14.66 -0.92
C GLN A 400 -37.49 -15.46 0.35
N LEU A 401 -36.76 -15.19 1.42
CA LEU A 401 -37.09 -15.67 2.75
C LEU A 401 -37.94 -14.59 3.42
N SER A 402 -39.21 -14.89 3.65
CA SER A 402 -40.15 -13.96 4.29
C SER A 402 -39.69 -13.54 5.69
N ASN A 403 -38.94 -14.40 6.40
CA ASN A 403 -38.41 -14.15 7.75
C ASN A 403 -36.89 -14.43 7.83
N ALA A 404 -36.10 -13.85 6.91
CA ALA A 404 -34.65 -14.11 6.80
C ALA A 404 -33.88 -13.93 8.14
N ALA A 405 -34.20 -12.87 8.90
CA ALA A 405 -33.52 -12.56 10.16
C ALA A 405 -33.71 -13.65 11.23
N GLU A 406 -34.92 -14.18 11.38
CA GLU A 406 -35.22 -15.27 12.33
C GLU A 406 -34.64 -16.61 11.85
N GLN A 407 -34.76 -16.90 10.55
CA GLN A 407 -34.38 -18.20 9.99
C GLN A 407 -32.86 -18.38 9.88
N MET A 408 -32.12 -17.30 9.66
CA MET A 408 -30.65 -17.36 9.55
C MET A 408 -29.96 -17.18 10.91
N GLN A 409 -30.71 -16.95 12.01
CA GLN A 409 -30.18 -16.62 13.34
C GLN A 409 -29.11 -15.51 13.32
N VAL A 410 -29.18 -14.61 12.33
CA VAL A 410 -28.19 -13.54 12.17
C VAL A 410 -28.57 -12.43 13.12
N THR A 411 -27.76 -12.24 14.17
CA THR A 411 -27.78 -10.97 14.91
C THR A 411 -27.09 -9.93 14.04
N LEU A 412 -27.88 -9.13 13.33
CA LEU A 412 -27.33 -8.03 12.53
C LEU A 412 -26.72 -7.02 13.50
N ALA A 413 -25.39 -6.99 13.59
CA ALA A 413 -24.71 -5.80 14.08
C ALA A 413 -25.16 -4.62 13.18
N PRO A 414 -25.33 -3.41 13.73
CA PRO A 414 -25.87 -2.25 13.00
C PRO A 414 -25.05 -1.82 11.76
N HIS A 415 -23.98 -2.53 11.43
CA HIS A 415 -23.04 -2.24 10.35
C HIS A 415 -22.68 -3.43 9.44
N SER A 416 -23.40 -4.57 9.50
CA SER A 416 -23.09 -5.74 8.63
C SER A 416 -23.70 -5.62 7.22
N PHE A 417 -22.85 -5.67 6.18
CA PHE A 417 -23.24 -5.63 4.76
C PHE A 417 -23.74 -6.97 4.18
N THR A 418 -23.84 -8.02 4.99
CA THR A 418 -24.37 -9.33 4.53
C THR A 418 -25.85 -9.30 4.14
N ALA A 419 -26.52 -8.14 4.26
CA ALA A 419 -27.95 -7.95 4.00
C ALA A 419 -28.27 -7.36 2.61
N PHE A 420 -27.41 -7.48 1.60
CA PHE A 420 -27.80 -7.20 0.21
C PHE A 420 -28.51 -8.40 -0.40
N ASP A 421 -29.76 -8.64 0.04
CA ASP A 421 -30.80 -9.38 -0.70
C ASP A 421 -32.21 -9.19 -0.06
N LEU A 422 -32.62 -7.95 0.25
CA LEU A 422 -34.01 -7.68 0.69
C LEU A 422 -34.70 -6.46 0.08
N ALA A 423 -34.10 -5.74 -0.88
CA ALA A 423 -34.77 -4.58 -1.46
C ALA A 423 -34.42 -4.32 -2.94
N LEU A 424 -34.86 -5.19 -3.85
CA LEU A 424 -35.13 -4.79 -5.24
C LEU A 424 -36.39 -5.51 -5.78
N ALA A 425 -37.35 -4.68 -6.24
CA ALA A 425 -38.74 -4.92 -6.72
C ALA A 425 -39.82 -5.06 -5.62
N GLU A 426 -40.89 -4.23 -5.52
CA GLU A 426 -41.58 -3.35 -6.50
C GLU A 426 -41.91 -1.94 -5.93
N PRO A 427 -41.99 -0.89 -6.77
CA PRO A 427 -42.75 0.30 -6.48
C PRO A 427 -44.24 0.05 -6.80
N LYS A 428 -45.09 -0.12 -5.78
CA LYS A 428 -46.54 0.01 -5.95
C LYS A 428 -47.08 1.11 -5.04
N LEU A 429 -47.33 2.24 -5.71
CA LEU A 429 -48.38 3.21 -5.50
C LEU A 429 -48.81 3.55 -4.06
N VAL A 430 -48.55 4.81 -3.72
CA VAL A 430 -49.49 5.67 -3.02
C VAL A 430 -50.87 5.56 -3.68
N ALA A 431 -51.83 4.93 -3.01
CA ALA A 431 -53.26 5.22 -3.06
C ALA A 431 -54.03 4.37 -2.01
N GLU A 432 -54.90 5.05 -1.24
CA GLU A 432 -55.95 4.53 -0.32
C GLU A 432 -55.43 3.93 1.01
N ILE A 433 -55.77 4.43 2.22
CA ILE A 433 -56.88 5.24 2.74
C ILE A 433 -56.35 6.30 3.72
#